data_AF-B4JFP3-F1
#
_entry.id   AF-B4JFP3-F1
#
_cell.length_a   1.000
_cell.length_b   1.000
_cell.length_c   1.000
_cell.angle_alpha   90.00
_cell.angle_beta   90.00
_cell.angle_gamma   90.00
#
_symmetry.space_group_name_H-M   'P 1'
#
loop_
_entity.id
_entity.type
_entity.pdbx_description
1 polymer ?
#
loop_
_entity_poly.entity_id
_entity_poly.type
_entity_poly.pdbx_seq_one_letter_code
_entity_poly.pdbx_strand_id
1 'polypeptide(L)'
;MTTEAKTDQTASKVPDWVQADLFVDVLKESVKGFSKIKSFKAAGGTAAGENYATVMLRVSIEVELEDGKEKSVSYMLKLPHDLEMYKKMMESNNIFEAEFNMYKTVVPELEQIYRDAGVEVKFGATAYELKGAKSDYILLEDLAPKGFKNTNRLEGLDQAHTEVALRKLSMWHAASAVRVATKGPYSDQLKDDGKEKSVSYMLKLPHDLEMYKKMMESNNIFEAEFNMYKTVVPELEQIYRDAGVEVKFGATAYELKGAKSDYILLEDLAPKGFKNTNRLDGLDQAHTEVALRKLSMWHAASAVRVATKGPYSDQLTIGFYKEELRPMLTEMNNNLQQNFLKSCKLYDGNEEYIDRVKEMQSQITDQIYKMSKIDENDFNALNHGDFWSNNMMYSHDSFGKIKEIRLVDFQIPKFGTVAQDLYYFLLSSTKLEDKIAKFDYYIKMYHECLLENLKILNYSKHVPTLREIHLTLFKYGFWGYLTASGVMSAVLVDPTETANFENFLSDSTEGNDFKMLLYSNSRYRKHIQIIMPWLLNRGAFDEL
;
A
#
# COMPACT_ATOMS: atom_id res chain seq x y z
N MET A 1 -35.02 -20.65 3.35
CA MET A 1 -34.09 -21.78 3.49
C MET A 1 -32.80 -21.23 4.05
N THR A 2 -32.52 -21.57 5.29
CA THR A 2 -31.31 -21.20 6.02
C THR A 2 -30.12 -21.96 5.42
N THR A 3 -29.28 -21.27 4.67
CA THR A 3 -27.95 -21.79 4.32
C THR A 3 -27.03 -21.53 5.49
N GLU A 4 -26.86 -22.57 6.30
CA GLU A 4 -25.79 -22.67 7.30
C GLU A 4 -24.45 -22.41 6.62
N ALA A 5 -23.80 -21.31 7.00
CA ALA A 5 -22.39 -21.12 6.73
C ALA A 5 -21.63 -22.23 7.47
N LYS A 6 -21.14 -23.23 6.73
CA LYS A 6 -20.12 -24.15 7.22
C LYS A 6 -18.89 -23.33 7.59
N THR A 7 -18.76 -23.06 8.88
CA THR A 7 -17.50 -22.63 9.48
C THR A 7 -16.55 -23.82 9.38
N ASP A 8 -15.59 -23.74 8.47
CA ASP A 8 -14.49 -24.70 8.40
C ASP A 8 -13.54 -24.42 9.57
N GLN A 9 -13.97 -24.79 10.78
CA GLN A 9 -13.14 -24.80 11.97
C GLN A 9 -12.19 -26.00 11.88
N THR A 10 -11.05 -25.81 11.23
CA THR A 10 -9.89 -26.68 11.46
C THR A 10 -9.36 -26.37 12.87
N ALA A 11 -9.98 -26.98 13.89
CA ALA A 11 -9.38 -27.06 15.21
C ALA A 11 -7.98 -27.68 15.04
N SER A 12 -6.94 -26.89 15.30
CA SER A 12 -5.56 -27.38 15.23
C SER A 12 -5.43 -28.62 16.12
N LYS A 13 -5.24 -29.78 15.50
CA LYS A 13 -5.05 -31.03 16.24
C LYS A 13 -3.73 -30.94 17.02
N VAL A 14 -3.75 -31.41 18.27
CA VAL A 14 -2.52 -31.59 19.06
C VAL A 14 -1.68 -32.67 18.36
N PRO A 15 -0.40 -32.43 18.04
CA PRO A 15 0.43 -33.44 17.39
C PRO A 15 0.65 -34.67 18.29
N ASP A 16 0.67 -35.86 17.68
CA ASP A 16 0.75 -37.13 18.41
C ASP A 16 2.03 -37.30 19.24
N TRP A 17 3.10 -36.56 18.92
CA TRP A 17 4.35 -36.60 19.67
C TRP A 17 4.34 -35.77 20.96
N VAL A 18 3.33 -34.91 21.15
CA VAL A 18 3.17 -34.10 22.36
C VAL A 18 2.51 -34.96 23.46
N GLN A 19 3.35 -35.70 24.19
CA GLN A 19 2.94 -36.66 25.21
C GLN A 19 3.57 -36.36 26.58
N ALA A 20 2.99 -36.91 27.65
CA ALA A 20 3.41 -36.67 29.03
C ALA A 20 4.92 -36.90 29.28
N ASP A 21 5.48 -37.98 28.72
CA ASP A 21 6.88 -38.37 28.94
C ASP A 21 7.87 -37.31 28.46
N LEU A 22 7.50 -36.51 27.45
CA LEU A 22 8.35 -35.45 26.90
C LEU A 22 8.63 -34.33 27.91
N PHE A 23 7.75 -34.16 28.90
CA PHE A 23 7.82 -33.08 29.90
C PHE A 23 8.53 -33.50 31.19
N VAL A 24 8.95 -34.75 31.34
CA VAL A 24 9.56 -35.25 32.58
C VAL A 24 10.81 -34.45 32.96
N ASP A 25 11.69 -34.16 32.00
CA ASP A 25 12.91 -33.38 32.26
C ASP A 25 12.57 -31.93 32.63
N VAL A 26 11.59 -31.32 31.94
CA VAL A 26 11.09 -29.98 32.25
C VAL A 26 10.52 -29.92 33.68
N LEU A 27 9.77 -30.94 34.10
CA LEU A 27 9.17 -31.00 35.43
C LEU A 27 10.21 -31.20 36.54
N LYS A 28 11.27 -31.96 36.29
CA LYS A 28 12.41 -32.06 37.22
C LYS A 28 13.12 -30.71 37.40
N GLU A 29 13.20 -29.91 36.33
CA GLU A 29 13.81 -28.57 36.37
C GLU A 29 12.89 -27.54 37.05
N SER A 30 11.59 -27.53 36.72
CA SER A 30 10.67 -26.45 37.09
C SER A 30 9.86 -26.71 38.37
N VAL A 31 9.73 -27.96 38.81
CA VAL A 31 8.94 -28.36 39.98
C VAL A 31 9.82 -29.01 41.04
N LYS A 32 10.10 -28.24 42.09
CA LYS A 32 10.83 -28.74 43.27
C LYS A 32 10.10 -29.95 43.90
N GLY A 33 10.82 -31.06 44.04
CA GLY A 33 10.30 -32.30 44.62
C GLY A 33 9.37 -33.07 43.69
N PHE A 34 9.49 -32.92 42.37
CA PHE A 34 8.71 -33.71 41.40
C PHE A 34 8.97 -35.22 41.54
N SER A 35 7.90 -36.01 41.69
CA SER A 35 7.96 -37.48 41.75
C SER A 35 7.45 -38.14 40.46
N LYS A 36 6.19 -37.91 40.08
CA LYS A 36 5.60 -38.49 38.85
C LYS A 36 4.45 -37.64 38.30
N ILE A 37 4.13 -37.87 37.03
CA ILE A 37 2.95 -37.29 36.36
C ILE A 37 1.71 -38.11 36.72
N LYS A 38 0.61 -37.43 37.06
CA LYS A 38 -0.69 -38.03 37.38
C LYS A 38 -1.68 -37.87 36.23
N SER A 39 -1.71 -36.69 35.63
CA SER A 39 -2.52 -36.43 34.44
C SER A 39 -1.83 -35.43 33.51
N PHE A 40 -2.16 -35.53 32.22
CA PHE A 40 -1.60 -34.70 31.16
C PHE A 40 -2.70 -34.32 30.18
N LYS A 41 -2.77 -33.04 29.84
CA LYS A 41 -3.72 -32.52 28.85
C LYS A 41 -3.08 -31.41 28.04
N ALA A 42 -3.08 -31.55 26.72
CA ALA A 42 -2.76 -30.47 25.79
C ALA A 42 -4.03 -30.05 25.04
N ALA A 43 -4.26 -28.74 24.93
CA ALA A 43 -5.40 -28.18 24.21
C ALA A 43 -5.03 -26.82 23.60
N GLY A 44 -5.81 -26.34 22.62
CA GLY A 44 -5.61 -25.00 22.04
C GLY A 44 -5.61 -23.91 23.12
N GLY A 45 -4.58 -23.05 23.10
CA GLY A 45 -4.28 -22.09 24.17
C GLY A 45 -4.86 -20.69 24.00
N THR A 46 -5.49 -20.37 22.86
CA THR A 46 -5.98 -19.02 22.51
C THR A 46 -7.38 -19.06 21.88
N ALA A 47 -8.10 -17.93 21.92
CA ALA A 47 -9.39 -17.81 21.23
C ALA A 47 -9.21 -17.92 19.70
N ALA A 48 -10.26 -18.33 18.99
CA ALA A 48 -10.24 -18.41 17.53
C ALA A 48 -9.92 -17.04 16.90
N GLY A 49 -8.96 -17.00 15.96
CA GLY A 49 -8.60 -15.79 15.21
C GLY A 49 -7.35 -15.02 15.68
N GLU A 50 -6.61 -15.53 16.67
CA GLU A 50 -5.41 -14.83 17.20
C GLU A 50 -4.06 -15.33 16.63
N ASN A 51 -4.01 -16.48 15.95
CA ASN A 51 -2.76 -17.06 15.45
C ASN A 51 -2.90 -17.56 14.00
N TYR A 52 -2.46 -16.76 13.02
CA TYR A 52 -2.59 -17.07 11.59
C TYR A 52 -1.49 -18.01 11.05
N ALA A 53 -0.31 -18.06 11.69
CA ALA A 53 0.88 -18.77 11.17
C ALA A 53 1.48 -19.84 12.10
N THR A 54 1.02 -19.95 13.36
CA THR A 54 1.56 -20.90 14.35
C THR A 54 0.45 -21.53 15.18
N VAL A 55 0.66 -22.75 15.65
CA VAL A 55 -0.23 -23.44 16.59
C VAL A 55 0.22 -23.12 18.01
N MET A 56 -0.70 -22.66 18.86
CA MET A 56 -0.43 -22.40 20.28
C MET A 56 -1.22 -23.37 21.15
N LEU A 57 -0.52 -24.23 21.89
CA LEU A 57 -1.10 -25.20 22.81
C LEU A 57 -0.83 -24.81 24.26
N ARG A 58 -1.84 -24.93 25.11
CA ARG A 58 -1.66 -24.95 26.57
C ARG A 58 -1.55 -26.41 27.03
N VAL A 59 -0.46 -26.72 27.71
CA VAL A 59 -0.19 -28.03 28.31
C VAL A 59 -0.40 -27.94 29.81
N SER A 60 -1.40 -28.64 30.32
CA SER A 60 -1.73 -28.75 31.74
C SER A 60 -1.33 -30.12 32.28
N ILE A 61 -0.59 -30.14 33.38
CA ILE A 61 -0.04 -31.34 33.99
C ILE A 61 -0.33 -31.33 35.49
N GLU A 62 -0.91 -32.40 36.00
CA GLU A 62 -0.97 -32.66 37.44
C GLU A 62 0.19 -33.58 37.81
N VAL A 63 0.96 -33.17 38.81
CA VAL A 63 2.13 -33.91 39.30
C VAL A 63 1.98 -34.27 40.77
N GLU A 64 2.51 -35.42 41.13
CA GLU A 64 2.72 -35.84 42.52
C GLU A 64 4.14 -35.44 42.93
N LEU A 65 4.28 -34.89 44.14
CA LEU A 65 5.54 -34.51 44.75
C LEU A 65 6.09 -35.64 45.63
N GLU A 66 7.36 -35.57 45.98
CA GLU A 66 8.04 -36.53 46.88
C GLU A 66 7.38 -36.61 48.27
N ASP A 67 6.72 -35.55 48.73
CA ASP A 67 5.97 -35.52 49.99
C ASP A 67 4.52 -36.07 49.85
N GLY A 68 4.18 -36.60 48.67
CA GLY A 68 2.87 -37.15 48.33
C GLY A 68 1.80 -36.10 48.00
N LYS A 69 2.12 -34.80 48.04
CA LYS A 69 1.16 -33.75 47.64
C LYS A 69 1.04 -33.66 46.13
N GLU A 70 -0.10 -33.15 45.67
CA GLU A 70 -0.36 -32.91 44.26
C GLU A 70 -0.22 -31.42 43.92
N LYS A 71 0.30 -31.13 42.73
CA LYS A 71 0.46 -29.77 42.20
C LYS A 71 0.05 -29.73 40.73
N SER A 72 -0.72 -28.72 40.37
CA SER A 72 -1.02 -28.43 38.96
C SER A 72 -0.01 -27.43 38.41
N VAL A 73 0.52 -27.70 37.22
CA VAL A 73 1.40 -26.81 36.47
C VAL A 73 0.94 -26.71 35.02
N SER A 74 1.24 -25.59 34.36
CA SER A 74 0.96 -25.42 32.95
C SER A 74 2.08 -24.71 32.19
N TYR A 75 2.13 -25.01 30.88
CA TYR A 75 3.07 -24.46 29.93
C TYR A 75 2.38 -24.05 28.63
N MET A 76 2.97 -23.11 27.91
CA MET A 76 2.56 -22.71 26.57
C MET A 76 3.55 -23.28 25.55
N LEU A 77 3.06 -24.14 24.67
CA LEU A 77 3.83 -24.78 23.61
C LEU A 77 3.43 -24.19 22.26
N LYS A 78 4.35 -23.45 21.64
CA LYS A 78 4.20 -22.88 20.30
C LYS A 78 4.83 -23.84 19.29
N LEU A 79 4.10 -24.12 18.21
CA LEU A 79 4.49 -25.05 17.14
C LEU A 79 4.28 -24.42 15.76
N PRO A 80 5.05 -24.82 14.74
CA PRO A 80 4.79 -24.43 13.37
C PRO A 80 3.43 -24.96 12.90
N HIS A 81 2.78 -24.24 11.98
CA HIS A 81 1.55 -24.70 11.38
C HIS A 81 1.82 -25.92 10.48
N ASP A 82 0.89 -26.88 10.44
CA ASP A 82 1.05 -28.11 9.66
C ASP A 82 0.94 -27.96 8.13
N LEU A 83 0.59 -26.77 7.63
CA LEU A 83 0.45 -26.55 6.19
C LEU A 83 1.85 -26.30 5.59
N GLU A 84 2.15 -27.04 4.52
CA GLU A 84 3.44 -27.01 3.81
C GLU A 84 3.91 -25.60 3.44
N MET A 85 2.97 -24.73 3.07
CA MET A 85 3.23 -23.33 2.74
C MET A 85 3.82 -22.54 3.93
N TYR A 86 3.24 -22.70 5.13
CA TYR A 86 3.74 -22.04 6.33
C TYR A 86 5.05 -22.66 6.81
N LYS A 87 5.24 -23.97 6.66
CA LYS A 87 6.52 -24.64 6.96
C LYS A 87 7.65 -24.07 6.10
N LYS A 88 7.47 -24.00 4.77
CA LYS A 88 8.45 -23.40 3.85
C LYS A 88 8.74 -21.91 4.14
N MET A 89 7.70 -21.14 4.47
CA MET A 89 7.87 -19.72 4.83
C MET A 89 8.70 -19.55 6.11
N MET A 90 8.51 -20.43 7.10
CA MET A 90 9.21 -20.37 8.38
C MET A 90 10.65 -20.92 8.30
N GLU A 91 10.88 -21.97 7.51
CA GLU A 91 12.22 -22.55 7.27
C GLU A 91 13.20 -21.54 6.66
N SER A 92 12.72 -20.67 5.77
CA SER A 92 13.57 -19.66 5.12
C SER A 92 14.07 -18.54 6.05
N ASN A 93 13.50 -18.39 7.26
CA ASN A 93 13.73 -17.23 8.13
C ASN A 93 14.24 -17.59 9.55
N ASN A 94 14.53 -18.86 9.85
CA ASN A 94 15.01 -19.35 11.16
C ASN A 94 14.25 -18.80 12.40
N ILE A 95 12.95 -18.48 12.25
CA ILE A 95 12.18 -17.70 13.24
C ILE A 95 12.10 -18.42 14.59
N PHE A 96 11.84 -19.73 14.60
CA PHE A 96 11.71 -20.51 15.83
C PHE A 96 13.02 -20.62 16.60
N GLU A 97 14.14 -20.81 15.89
CA GLU A 97 15.46 -20.89 16.51
C GLU A 97 15.86 -19.53 17.12
N ALA A 98 15.65 -18.44 16.38
CA ALA A 98 15.93 -17.09 16.87
C ALA A 98 15.07 -16.72 18.09
N GLU A 99 13.76 -17.00 18.04
CA GLU A 99 12.83 -16.74 19.15
C GLU A 99 13.16 -17.62 20.38
N PHE A 100 13.48 -18.91 20.18
CA PHE A 100 13.92 -19.79 21.26
C PHE A 100 15.21 -19.29 21.92
N ASN A 101 16.21 -18.88 21.14
CA ASN A 101 17.46 -18.33 21.64
C ASN A 101 17.27 -16.99 22.37
N MET A 102 16.30 -16.17 21.95
CA MET A 102 15.94 -14.95 22.67
C MET A 102 15.48 -15.28 24.09
N TYR A 103 14.54 -16.21 24.27
CA TYR A 103 14.05 -16.57 25.61
C TYR A 103 15.06 -17.39 26.42
N LYS A 104 15.83 -18.28 25.79
CA LYS A 104 16.73 -19.20 26.49
C LYS A 104 18.04 -18.54 26.91
N THR A 105 18.53 -17.60 26.12
CA THR A 105 19.87 -17.02 26.29
C THR A 105 19.79 -15.51 26.53
N VAL A 106 19.25 -14.74 25.58
CA VAL A 106 19.35 -13.28 25.61
C VAL A 106 18.56 -12.67 26.77
N VAL A 107 17.29 -13.04 26.95
CA VAL A 107 16.46 -12.51 28.02
C VAL A 107 17.07 -12.77 29.40
N PRO A 108 17.53 -13.99 29.73
CA PRO A 108 18.27 -14.24 30.96
C PRO A 108 19.52 -13.37 31.15
N GLU A 109 20.28 -13.10 30.08
CA GLU A 109 21.42 -12.17 30.13
C GLU A 109 20.98 -10.74 30.48
N LEU A 110 19.90 -10.25 29.87
CA LEU A 110 19.37 -8.91 30.14
C LEU A 110 18.86 -8.78 31.58
N GLU A 111 18.15 -9.81 32.07
CA GLU A 111 17.72 -9.88 33.46
C GLU A 111 18.91 -9.96 34.43
N GLN A 112 20.00 -10.65 34.04
CA GLN A 112 21.20 -10.76 34.86
C GLN A 112 21.93 -9.43 35.01
N ILE A 113 22.01 -8.62 33.95
CA ILE A 113 22.60 -7.26 34.00
C ILE A 113 21.91 -6.40 35.08
N TYR A 114 20.59 -6.50 35.21
CA TYR A 114 19.85 -5.82 36.27
C TYR A 114 20.10 -6.42 37.65
N ARG A 115 20.13 -7.76 37.76
CA ARG A 115 20.44 -8.44 39.03
C ARG A 115 21.83 -8.06 39.56
N ASP A 116 22.82 -7.97 38.68
CA ASP A 116 24.18 -7.56 39.03
C ASP A 116 24.23 -6.10 39.52
N ALA A 117 23.31 -5.25 39.04
CA ALA A 117 23.10 -3.89 39.52
C ALA A 117 22.20 -3.80 40.77
N GLY A 118 21.79 -4.93 41.36
CA GLY A 118 20.93 -4.98 42.54
C GLY A 118 19.45 -4.70 42.27
N VAL A 119 19.01 -4.78 41.01
CA VAL A 119 17.60 -4.56 40.61
C VAL A 119 17.01 -5.88 40.12
N GLU A 120 15.90 -6.31 40.72
CA GLU A 120 15.20 -7.49 40.26
C GLU A 120 14.24 -7.15 39.09
N VAL A 121 14.48 -7.76 37.93
CA VAL A 121 13.63 -7.64 36.74
C VAL A 121 13.32 -9.01 36.17
N LYS A 122 12.04 -9.19 35.83
CA LYS A 122 11.58 -10.20 34.88
C LYS A 122 11.05 -9.50 33.63
N PHE A 123 11.51 -9.94 32.46
CA PHE A 123 11.07 -9.42 31.17
C PHE A 123 10.08 -10.35 30.45
N GLY A 124 10.24 -11.67 30.58
CA GLY A 124 9.43 -12.64 29.86
C GLY A 124 9.19 -13.93 30.63
N ALA A 125 8.42 -14.83 30.02
CA ALA A 125 8.25 -16.19 30.50
C ALA A 125 9.58 -16.96 30.48
N THR A 126 9.73 -17.92 31.38
CA THR A 126 10.87 -18.83 31.38
C THR A 126 10.72 -19.84 30.23
N ALA A 127 11.77 -20.03 29.42
CA ALA A 127 11.79 -21.05 28.37
C ALA A 127 12.42 -22.36 28.84
N TYR A 128 11.85 -23.47 28.35
CA TYR A 128 12.25 -24.83 28.69
C TYR A 128 12.60 -25.63 27.43
N GLU A 129 13.46 -26.64 27.60
CA GLU A 129 13.89 -27.52 26.52
C GLU A 129 13.14 -28.86 26.58
N LEU A 130 12.56 -29.27 25.45
CA LEU A 130 11.93 -30.57 25.26
C LEU A 130 12.88 -31.51 24.50
N LYS A 131 13.58 -32.38 25.24
CA LYS A 131 14.42 -33.41 24.63
C LYS A 131 13.55 -34.44 23.92
N GLY A 132 13.85 -34.68 22.64
CA GLY A 132 13.08 -35.62 21.81
C GLY A 132 11.87 -35.01 21.10
N ALA A 133 11.77 -33.67 21.06
CA ALA A 133 10.83 -32.99 20.17
C ALA A 133 11.05 -33.40 18.69
N LYS A 134 9.97 -33.59 17.95
CA LYS A 134 10.01 -34.06 16.55
C LYS A 134 9.82 -32.94 15.51
N SER A 135 9.67 -31.70 15.97
CA SER A 135 9.56 -30.50 15.14
C SER A 135 10.13 -29.31 15.91
N ASP A 136 10.30 -28.18 15.23
CA ASP A 136 10.54 -26.90 15.88
C ASP A 136 9.44 -26.59 16.90
N TYR A 137 9.84 -25.97 18.00
CA TYR A 137 8.95 -25.64 19.10
C TYR A 137 9.50 -24.48 19.93
N ILE A 138 8.62 -23.84 20.69
CA ILE A 138 8.99 -22.98 21.81
C ILE A 138 8.13 -23.36 22.99
N LEU A 139 8.75 -23.81 24.07
CA LEU A 139 8.07 -24.13 25.32
C LEU A 139 8.34 -23.05 26.35
N LEU A 140 7.27 -22.36 26.76
CA LEU A 140 7.32 -21.28 27.74
C LEU A 140 6.49 -21.62 28.98
N GLU A 141 6.89 -21.07 30.12
CA GLU A 141 6.06 -20.93 31.30
C GLU A 141 4.69 -20.32 30.95
N ASP A 142 3.61 -20.91 31.44
CA ASP A 142 2.29 -20.29 31.37
C ASP A 142 2.16 -19.22 32.46
N LEU A 143 1.99 -17.97 32.03
CA LEU A 143 1.86 -16.82 32.93
C LEU A 143 0.41 -16.62 33.42
N ALA A 144 -0.59 -17.27 32.81
CA ALA A 144 -1.98 -17.08 33.21
C ALA A 144 -2.25 -17.47 34.69
N PRO A 145 -1.70 -18.57 35.23
CA PRO A 145 -1.80 -18.88 36.67
C PRO A 145 -1.19 -17.81 37.59
N LYS A 146 -0.31 -16.94 37.08
CA LYS A 146 0.26 -15.80 37.81
C LYS A 146 -0.57 -14.51 37.67
N GLY A 147 -1.75 -14.59 37.06
CA GLY A 147 -2.67 -13.47 36.90
C GLY A 147 -2.43 -12.61 35.66
N PHE A 148 -1.50 -12.99 34.78
CA PHE A 148 -1.27 -12.28 33.52
C PHE A 148 -2.42 -12.53 32.54
N LYS A 149 -2.85 -11.48 31.85
CA LYS A 149 -3.88 -11.52 30.81
C LYS A 149 -3.59 -10.47 29.75
N ASN A 150 -4.07 -10.71 28.53
CA ASN A 150 -4.04 -9.73 27.46
C ASN A 150 -5.17 -8.70 27.66
N THR A 151 -4.89 -7.45 27.28
CA THR A 151 -5.90 -6.39 27.19
C THR A 151 -6.68 -6.52 25.87
N ASN A 152 -7.90 -5.97 25.83
CA ASN A 152 -8.68 -5.95 24.60
C ASN A 152 -8.03 -5.00 23.58
N ARG A 153 -7.47 -5.55 22.49
CA ARG A 153 -6.79 -4.76 21.45
C ARG A 153 -7.68 -3.70 20.79
N LEU A 154 -9.01 -3.91 20.77
CA LEU A 154 -9.96 -2.97 20.18
C LEU A 154 -10.21 -1.75 21.08
N GLU A 155 -9.96 -1.88 22.38
CA GLU A 155 -10.08 -0.79 23.36
C GLU A 155 -8.77 -0.01 23.52
N GLY A 156 -7.64 -0.61 23.12
CA GLY A 156 -6.30 -0.05 23.32
C GLY A 156 -5.79 -0.20 24.76
N LEU A 157 -4.61 0.35 25.03
CA LEU A 157 -4.07 0.43 26.40
C LEU A 157 -4.49 1.76 27.03
N ASP A 158 -4.92 1.72 28.29
CA ASP A 158 -5.07 2.95 29.08
C ASP A 158 -3.69 3.53 29.46
N GLN A 159 -3.69 4.70 30.10
CA GLN A 159 -2.47 5.38 30.51
C GLN A 159 -1.62 4.54 31.46
N ALA A 160 -2.24 3.89 32.46
CA ALA A 160 -1.50 3.11 33.45
C ALA A 160 -0.80 1.90 32.81
N HIS A 161 -1.47 1.18 31.92
CA HIS A 161 -0.87 0.09 31.15
C HIS A 161 0.25 0.60 30.23
N THR A 162 0.04 1.75 29.58
CA THR A 162 1.03 2.36 28.69
C THR A 162 2.30 2.75 29.44
N GLU A 163 2.18 3.37 30.62
CA GLU A 163 3.32 3.75 31.45
C GLU A 163 4.11 2.54 31.95
N VAL A 164 3.43 1.46 32.35
CA VAL A 164 4.07 0.20 32.76
C VAL A 164 4.81 -0.44 31.59
N ALA A 165 4.19 -0.47 30.40
CA ALA A 165 4.81 -0.99 29.19
C ALA A 165 6.06 -0.18 28.80
N LEU A 166 5.96 1.16 28.78
CA LEU A 166 7.09 2.06 28.48
C LEU A 166 8.22 1.93 29.49
N ARG A 167 7.90 1.78 30.78
CA ARG A 167 8.90 1.52 31.83
C ARG A 167 9.62 0.19 31.59
N LYS A 168 8.90 -0.87 31.25
CA LYS A 168 9.52 -2.17 30.98
C LYS A 168 10.36 -2.14 29.70
N LEU A 169 9.88 -1.47 28.66
CA LEU A 169 10.57 -1.32 27.38
C LEU A 169 11.85 -0.49 27.51
N SER A 170 11.83 0.60 28.29
CA SER A 170 13.03 1.40 28.53
C SER A 170 14.11 0.59 29.27
N MET A 171 13.71 -0.26 30.23
CA MET A 171 14.64 -1.18 30.89
C MET A 171 15.21 -2.20 29.92
N TRP A 172 14.38 -2.77 29.05
CA TRP A 172 14.82 -3.71 28.02
C TRP A 172 15.87 -3.08 27.10
N HIS A 173 15.61 -1.86 26.60
CA HIS A 173 16.56 -1.12 25.75
C HIS A 173 17.88 -0.80 26.47
N ALA A 174 17.81 -0.42 27.74
CA ALA A 174 19.02 -0.16 28.53
C ALA A 174 19.87 -1.43 28.69
N ALA A 175 19.25 -2.54 29.09
CA ALA A 175 19.98 -3.81 29.25
C ALA A 175 20.54 -4.32 27.92
N SER A 176 19.79 -4.22 26.82
CA SER A 176 20.25 -4.70 25.51
C SER A 176 21.43 -3.90 24.97
N ALA A 177 21.45 -2.57 25.18
CA ALA A 177 22.58 -1.71 24.85
C ALA A 177 23.83 -2.07 25.69
N VAL A 178 23.66 -2.25 27.00
CA VAL A 178 24.76 -2.66 27.90
C VAL A 178 25.28 -4.05 27.52
N ARG A 179 24.40 -5.01 27.22
CA ARG A 179 24.78 -6.35 26.77
C ARG A 179 25.68 -6.27 25.54
N VAL A 180 25.30 -5.50 24.53
CA VAL A 180 26.12 -5.34 23.31
C VAL A 180 27.47 -4.69 23.62
N ALA A 181 27.50 -3.67 24.48
CA ALA A 181 28.75 -3.01 24.88
C ALA A 181 29.71 -3.94 25.65
N THR A 182 29.17 -4.87 26.45
CA THR A 182 29.95 -5.76 27.32
C THR A 182 30.31 -7.11 26.69
N LYS A 183 29.41 -7.69 25.88
CA LYS A 183 29.56 -9.02 25.27
C LYS A 183 29.78 -9.00 23.76
N GLY A 184 29.78 -7.82 23.14
CA GLY A 184 29.84 -7.67 21.71
C GLY A 184 28.49 -7.92 21.02
N PRO A 185 28.47 -7.97 19.67
CA PRO A 185 27.25 -8.18 18.90
C PRO A 185 26.58 -9.51 19.25
N TYR A 186 25.29 -9.64 18.96
CA TYR A 186 24.58 -10.91 19.08
C TYR A 186 25.18 -11.96 18.12
N SER A 187 24.98 -13.26 18.40
CA SER A 187 25.46 -14.34 17.53
C SER A 187 24.85 -14.23 16.14
N ASP A 188 25.48 -14.85 15.14
CA ASP A 188 25.00 -14.81 13.74
C ASP A 188 23.56 -15.35 13.58
N GLN A 189 23.04 -16.13 14.54
CA GLN A 189 21.65 -16.60 14.60
C GLN A 189 20.62 -15.53 15.03
N LEU A 190 21.09 -14.43 15.64
CA LEU A 190 20.31 -13.25 16.01
C LEU A 190 20.69 -12.04 15.16
N LYS A 191 21.74 -12.16 14.35
CA LYS A 191 21.95 -11.27 13.22
C LYS A 191 20.98 -11.76 12.15
N ASP A 192 20.18 -10.85 11.61
CA ASP A 192 19.79 -10.98 10.21
C ASP A 192 21.11 -11.06 9.44
N ASP A 193 21.48 -12.28 9.01
CA ASP A 193 22.83 -12.62 8.62
C ASP A 193 23.22 -11.96 7.30
N GLY A 194 22.29 -11.28 6.61
CA GLY A 194 22.55 -10.32 5.54
C GLY A 194 23.38 -10.88 4.37
N LYS A 195 23.68 -12.18 4.38
CA LYS A 195 24.43 -12.91 3.37
C LYS A 195 23.54 -13.26 2.19
N GLU A 196 22.27 -13.50 2.46
CA GLU A 196 21.23 -13.50 1.45
C GLU A 196 20.43 -12.20 1.59
N LYS A 197 20.88 -11.15 0.89
CA LYS A 197 19.96 -10.04 0.62
C LYS A 197 18.85 -10.60 -0.25
N SER A 198 17.67 -10.83 0.32
CA SER A 198 16.46 -11.02 -0.46
C SER A 198 16.30 -9.80 -1.35
N VAL A 199 16.55 -9.99 -2.65
CA VAL A 199 16.32 -8.94 -3.65
C VAL A 199 14.96 -9.21 -4.25
N SER A 200 14.04 -8.28 -4.03
CA SER A 200 12.71 -8.32 -4.61
C SER A 200 12.65 -7.42 -5.83
N TYR A 201 11.92 -7.87 -6.84
CA TYR A 201 11.61 -7.12 -8.05
C TYR A 201 10.12 -7.22 -8.33
N MET A 202 9.55 -6.17 -8.90
CA MET A 202 8.21 -6.19 -9.47
C MET A 202 8.31 -6.56 -10.95
N LEU A 203 7.70 -7.68 -11.35
CA LEU A 203 7.61 -8.10 -12.74
C LEU A 203 6.18 -7.85 -13.25
N LYS A 204 6.03 -6.93 -14.19
CA LYS A 204 4.78 -6.68 -14.91
C LYS A 204 4.82 -7.39 -16.27
N LEU A 205 3.77 -8.14 -16.58
CA LEU A 205 3.58 -8.86 -17.84
C LEU A 205 2.37 -8.29 -18.58
N PRO A 206 2.33 -8.38 -19.92
CA PRO A 206 1.12 -8.07 -20.69
C PRO A 206 -0.06 -8.93 -20.23
N HIS A 207 -1.24 -8.34 -20.20
CA HIS A 207 -2.47 -9.05 -19.86
C HIS A 207 -2.82 -10.09 -20.93
N ASP A 208 -3.29 -11.26 -20.48
CA ASP A 208 -3.53 -12.39 -21.39
C ASP A 208 -4.91 -12.41 -22.08
N LEU A 209 -5.82 -11.52 -21.70
CA LEU A 209 -7.19 -11.44 -22.23
C LEU A 209 -7.24 -10.85 -23.64
N GLU A 210 -7.92 -11.51 -24.58
CA GLU A 210 -7.99 -11.14 -26.01
C GLU A 210 -8.46 -9.69 -26.26
N MET A 211 -9.51 -9.24 -25.55
CA MET A 211 -10.03 -7.88 -25.64
C MET A 211 -9.01 -6.84 -25.13
N TYR A 212 -8.31 -7.19 -24.05
CA TYR A 212 -7.27 -6.36 -23.48
C TYR A 212 -6.04 -6.31 -24.41
N LYS A 213 -5.66 -7.44 -25.00
CA LYS A 213 -4.61 -7.52 -26.04
C LYS A 213 -4.95 -6.61 -27.21
N LYS A 214 -6.16 -6.68 -27.76
CA LYS A 214 -6.59 -5.81 -28.87
C LYS A 214 -6.53 -4.32 -28.50
N MET A 215 -6.93 -3.95 -27.28
CA MET A 215 -6.86 -2.58 -26.77
C MET A 215 -5.40 -2.11 -26.55
N MET A 216 -4.54 -2.96 -26.00
CA MET A 216 -3.14 -2.64 -25.69
C MET A 216 -2.25 -2.66 -26.94
N GLU A 217 -2.45 -3.61 -27.86
CA GLU A 217 -1.73 -3.73 -29.13
C GLU A 217 -2.04 -2.55 -30.07
N SER A 218 -3.28 -2.06 -30.08
CA SER A 218 -3.65 -0.89 -30.89
C SER A 218 -3.08 0.43 -30.31
N ASN A 219 -2.85 0.46 -29.00
CA ASN A 219 -2.36 1.65 -28.29
C ASN A 219 -0.85 1.66 -28.01
N ASN A 220 -0.15 0.54 -28.13
CA ASN A 220 1.23 0.36 -27.67
C ASN A 220 1.44 0.81 -26.20
N ILE A 221 0.46 0.63 -25.31
CA ILE A 221 0.54 1.09 -23.91
C ILE A 221 1.71 0.44 -23.17
N PHE A 222 1.86 -0.87 -23.32
CA PHE A 222 2.94 -1.60 -22.66
C PHE A 222 4.32 -1.15 -23.15
N GLU A 223 4.45 -0.92 -24.47
CA GLU A 223 5.67 -0.36 -25.07
C GLU A 223 5.90 1.08 -24.60
N ALA A 224 4.85 1.89 -24.47
CA ALA A 224 4.94 3.27 -23.97
C ALA A 224 5.46 3.27 -22.53
N GLU A 225 4.89 2.44 -21.65
CA GLU A 225 5.33 2.29 -20.27
C GLU A 225 6.79 1.80 -20.20
N PHE A 226 7.15 0.80 -21.00
CA PHE A 226 8.53 0.32 -21.09
C PHE A 226 9.49 1.44 -21.52
N ASN A 227 9.13 2.22 -22.55
CA ASN A 227 9.91 3.35 -23.04
C ASN A 227 10.02 4.48 -21.99
N MET A 228 8.99 4.68 -21.18
CA MET A 228 9.02 5.62 -20.06
C MET A 228 10.09 5.22 -19.05
N TYR A 229 10.07 3.98 -18.56
CA TYR A 229 11.06 3.51 -17.59
C TYR A 229 12.48 3.43 -18.16
N LYS A 230 12.62 3.01 -19.42
CA LYS A 230 13.93 2.78 -20.04
C LYS A 230 14.61 4.05 -20.51
N THR A 231 13.84 5.02 -21.00
CA THR A 231 14.38 6.19 -21.71
C THR A 231 13.92 7.51 -21.11
N VAL A 232 12.60 7.75 -21.06
CA VAL A 232 12.07 9.08 -20.76
C VAL A 232 12.33 9.47 -19.31
N VAL A 233 12.00 8.62 -18.34
CA VAL A 233 12.21 8.91 -16.91
C VAL A 233 13.70 9.12 -16.60
N PRO A 234 14.63 8.22 -17.00
CA PRO A 234 16.06 8.45 -16.82
C PRO A 234 16.56 9.75 -17.46
N GLU A 235 16.01 10.13 -18.61
CA GLU A 235 16.31 11.40 -19.29
C GLU A 235 15.83 12.62 -18.48
N LEU A 236 14.62 12.60 -17.93
CA LEU A 236 14.11 13.68 -17.07
C LEU A 236 14.94 13.81 -15.79
N GLU A 237 15.35 12.69 -15.18
CA GLU A 237 16.24 12.71 -14.02
C GLU A 237 17.64 13.23 -14.39
N GLN A 238 18.13 12.93 -15.60
CA GLN A 238 19.42 13.43 -16.07
C GLN A 238 19.41 14.95 -16.24
N ILE A 239 18.32 15.54 -16.74
CA ILE A 239 18.15 16.99 -16.85
C ILE A 239 18.33 17.68 -15.49
N TYR A 240 17.84 17.08 -14.40
CA TYR A 240 18.08 17.58 -13.05
C TYR A 240 19.52 17.36 -12.56
N ARG A 241 20.11 16.18 -12.83
CA ARG A 241 21.50 15.89 -12.47
C ARG A 241 22.47 16.88 -13.13
N ASP A 242 22.23 17.22 -14.39
CA ASP A 242 23.02 18.21 -15.14
C ASP A 242 22.89 19.63 -14.53
N ALA A 243 21.77 19.92 -13.88
CA ALA A 243 21.54 21.16 -13.11
C ALA A 243 22.01 21.07 -11.65
N GLY A 244 22.65 19.96 -11.24
CA GLY A 244 23.19 19.77 -9.89
C GLY A 244 22.16 19.39 -8.82
N VAL A 245 20.98 18.89 -9.23
CA VAL A 245 19.92 18.44 -8.32
C VAL A 245 19.70 16.93 -8.48
N GLU A 246 19.75 16.19 -7.39
CA GLU A 246 19.44 14.76 -7.41
C GLU A 246 17.93 14.56 -7.32
N VAL A 247 17.35 13.96 -8.37
CA VAL A 247 15.92 13.67 -8.47
C VAL A 247 15.75 12.23 -8.89
N LYS A 248 14.84 11.54 -8.21
CA LYS A 248 14.33 10.25 -8.64
C LYS A 248 12.81 10.30 -8.72
N PHE A 249 12.27 9.92 -9.88
CA PHE A 249 10.84 9.98 -10.14
C PHE A 249 10.16 8.65 -9.82
N GLY A 250 10.72 7.53 -10.25
CA GLY A 250 10.12 6.21 -10.09
C GLY A 250 11.09 5.11 -9.70
N ALA A 251 10.63 3.87 -9.83
CA ALA A 251 11.44 2.68 -9.62
C ALA A 251 12.52 2.54 -10.72
N THR A 252 13.65 1.93 -10.36
CA THR A 252 14.68 1.57 -11.35
C THR A 252 14.19 0.39 -12.19
N ALA A 253 14.31 0.46 -13.52
CA ALA A 253 14.00 -0.66 -14.39
C ALA A 253 15.24 -1.49 -14.74
N TYR A 254 15.05 -2.78 -14.98
CA TYR A 254 16.09 -3.76 -15.24
C TYR A 254 15.80 -4.59 -16.50
N GLU A 255 16.87 -5.06 -17.15
CA GLU A 255 16.76 -5.93 -18.32
C GLU A 255 17.09 -7.39 -17.99
N LEU A 256 16.18 -8.29 -18.37
CA LEU A 256 16.37 -9.74 -18.40
C LEU A 256 16.99 -10.16 -19.73
N LYS A 257 18.22 -10.65 -19.69
CA LYS A 257 18.90 -11.23 -20.86
C LYS A 257 18.19 -12.50 -21.30
N GLY A 258 17.79 -12.56 -22.58
CA GLY A 258 17.19 -13.75 -23.18
C GLY A 258 15.69 -13.94 -22.87
N ALA A 259 15.00 -12.88 -22.42
CA ALA A 259 13.55 -12.89 -22.30
C ALA A 259 12.89 -13.20 -23.66
N LYS A 260 11.87 -14.06 -23.63
CA LYS A 260 11.14 -14.52 -24.83
C LYS A 260 9.78 -13.85 -25.02
N SER A 261 9.39 -13.00 -24.08
CA SER A 261 8.13 -12.28 -24.02
C SER A 261 8.37 -10.86 -23.54
N ASP A 262 7.43 -9.96 -23.81
CA ASP A 262 7.47 -8.59 -23.29
C ASP A 262 7.32 -8.59 -21.76
N TYR A 263 8.08 -7.73 -21.09
CA TYR A 263 8.08 -7.60 -19.63
C TYR A 263 8.51 -6.18 -19.23
N ILE A 264 8.13 -5.78 -18.02
CA ILE A 264 8.74 -4.65 -17.32
C ILE A 264 9.19 -5.17 -15.96
N LEU A 265 10.52 -5.18 -15.73
CA LEU A 265 11.11 -5.58 -14.46
C LEU A 265 11.56 -4.32 -13.71
N LEU A 266 10.96 -4.07 -12.56
CA LEU A 266 11.20 -2.89 -11.74
C LEU A 266 11.78 -3.27 -10.39
N GLU A 267 12.53 -2.34 -9.81
CA GLU A 267 12.91 -2.35 -8.41
C GLU A 267 11.66 -2.45 -7.53
N ASP A 268 11.65 -3.42 -6.62
CA ASP A 268 10.63 -3.42 -5.57
C ASP A 268 10.94 -2.31 -4.55
N LEU A 269 10.02 -1.35 -4.46
CA LEU A 269 10.14 -0.21 -3.55
C LEU A 269 9.70 -0.56 -2.12
N ALA A 270 8.94 -1.65 -1.92
CA ALA A 270 8.43 -2.02 -0.60
C ALA A 270 9.54 -2.31 0.43
N PRO A 271 10.63 -3.03 0.12
CA PRO A 271 11.78 -3.20 1.02
C PRO A 271 12.46 -1.88 1.43
N LYS A 272 12.28 -0.80 0.65
CA LYS A 272 12.79 0.54 0.98
C LYS A 272 11.81 1.38 1.79
N GLY A 273 10.72 0.77 2.27
CA GLY A 273 9.71 1.42 3.10
C GLY A 273 8.73 2.30 2.32
N PHE A 274 8.70 2.20 0.98
CA PHE A 274 7.70 2.87 0.18
C PHE A 274 6.39 2.10 0.21
N LYS A 275 5.28 2.81 0.38
CA LYS A 275 3.93 2.25 0.39
C LYS A 275 2.92 3.25 -0.16
N ASN A 276 1.84 2.74 -0.72
CA ASN A 276 0.69 3.56 -1.09
C ASN A 276 -0.05 4.05 0.16
N THR A 277 -0.67 5.21 0.04
CA THR A 277 -1.69 5.67 0.98
C THR A 277 -3.01 4.97 0.71
N ASN A 278 -3.89 4.85 1.72
CA ASN A 278 -5.25 4.37 1.49
C ASN A 278 -6.03 5.34 0.60
N ARG A 279 -6.34 4.93 -0.64
CA ARG A 279 -7.06 5.76 -1.61
C ARG A 279 -8.46 6.19 -1.14
N LEU A 280 -9.09 5.42 -0.27
CA LEU A 280 -10.45 5.69 0.21
C LEU A 280 -10.50 6.85 1.22
N ASP A 281 -9.39 7.12 1.91
CA ASP A 281 -9.30 8.21 2.89
C ASP A 281 -9.01 9.56 2.24
N GLY A 282 -8.49 9.55 1.01
CA GLY A 282 -7.94 10.72 0.33
C GLY A 282 -6.60 11.17 0.95
N LEU A 283 -5.78 11.81 0.13
CA LEU A 283 -4.52 12.40 0.57
C LEU A 283 -4.77 13.61 1.45
N ASP A 284 -4.13 13.62 2.63
CA ASP A 284 -4.06 14.83 3.44
C ASP A 284 -3.23 15.92 2.75
N GLN A 285 -3.21 17.10 3.35
CA GLN A 285 -2.51 18.26 2.79
C GLN A 285 -1.01 17.99 2.60
N ALA A 286 -0.34 17.33 3.56
CA ALA A 286 1.10 17.08 3.47
C ALA A 286 1.44 16.15 2.30
N HIS A 287 0.67 15.07 2.11
CA HIS A 287 0.86 14.16 0.98
C HIS A 287 0.51 14.85 -0.35
N THR A 288 -0.57 15.64 -0.37
CA THR A 288 -0.98 16.42 -1.56
C THR A 288 0.11 17.40 -2.00
N GLU A 289 0.71 18.12 -1.06
CA GLU A 289 1.78 19.07 -1.35
C GLU A 289 3.04 18.37 -1.88
N VAL A 290 3.43 17.24 -1.30
CA VAL A 290 4.58 16.45 -1.77
C VAL A 290 4.34 15.90 -3.18
N ALA A 291 3.13 15.41 -3.47
CA ALA A 291 2.76 14.92 -4.80
C ALA A 291 2.83 16.03 -5.86
N LEU A 292 2.24 17.20 -5.58
CA LEU A 292 2.28 18.35 -6.49
C LEU A 292 3.70 18.90 -6.68
N ARG A 293 4.54 18.90 -5.63
CA ARG A 293 5.97 19.23 -5.79
C ARG A 293 6.62 18.26 -6.77
N LYS A 294 6.45 16.96 -6.60
CA LYS A 294 7.02 15.95 -7.51
C LYS A 294 6.48 16.09 -8.94
N LEU A 295 5.19 16.36 -9.09
CA LEU A 295 4.55 16.61 -10.40
C LEU A 295 5.10 17.87 -11.07
N SER A 296 5.29 18.96 -10.33
CA SER A 296 5.87 20.20 -10.86
C SER A 296 7.30 19.99 -11.37
N MET A 297 8.07 19.11 -10.71
CA MET A 297 9.41 18.73 -11.16
C MET A 297 9.36 17.95 -12.48
N TRP A 298 8.44 16.99 -12.55
CA TRP A 298 8.19 16.20 -13.76
C TRP A 298 7.78 17.08 -14.95
N HIS A 299 6.84 18.00 -14.73
CA HIS A 299 6.39 18.92 -15.76
C HIS A 299 7.47 19.90 -16.21
N ALA A 300 8.29 20.42 -15.29
CA ALA A 300 9.41 21.29 -15.64
C ALA A 300 10.46 20.57 -16.50
N ALA A 301 10.90 19.37 -16.07
CA ALA A 301 11.91 18.61 -16.82
C ALA A 301 11.42 18.19 -18.20
N SER A 302 10.16 17.77 -18.33
CA SER A 302 9.60 17.36 -19.63
C SER A 302 9.41 18.54 -20.58
N ALA A 303 9.02 19.72 -20.09
CA ALA A 303 8.98 20.93 -20.89
C ALA A 303 10.38 21.33 -21.38
N VAL A 304 11.39 21.27 -20.51
CA VAL A 304 12.80 21.54 -20.85
C VAL A 304 13.32 20.53 -21.87
N ARG A 305 12.98 19.24 -21.73
CA ARG A 305 13.32 18.21 -22.71
C ARG A 305 12.81 18.61 -24.10
N VAL A 306 11.55 19.00 -24.22
CA VAL A 306 10.99 19.40 -25.53
C VAL A 306 11.64 20.66 -26.07
N ALA A 307 11.89 21.65 -25.22
CA ALA A 307 12.57 22.89 -25.63
C ALA A 307 14.01 22.67 -26.12
N THR A 308 14.68 21.61 -25.67
CA THR A 308 16.09 21.32 -25.99
C THR A 308 16.26 20.26 -27.08
N LYS A 309 15.39 19.25 -27.14
CA LYS A 309 15.51 18.10 -28.05
C LYS A 309 14.40 18.01 -29.10
N GLY A 310 13.42 18.92 -29.05
CA GLY A 310 12.26 18.89 -29.94
C GLY A 310 11.13 17.98 -29.43
N PRO A 311 10.10 17.77 -30.27
CA PRO A 311 8.89 17.07 -29.86
C PRO A 311 9.15 15.61 -29.46
N TYR A 312 8.23 15.05 -28.68
CA TYR A 312 8.18 13.61 -28.44
C TYR A 312 7.64 12.87 -29.68
N SER A 313 7.76 11.55 -29.70
CA SER A 313 7.12 10.72 -30.73
C SER A 313 5.59 10.77 -30.63
N ASP A 314 4.92 10.36 -31.71
CA ASP A 314 3.46 10.26 -31.78
C ASP A 314 2.86 9.42 -30.64
N GLN A 315 3.60 8.42 -30.16
CA GLN A 315 3.21 7.61 -29.00
C GLN A 315 2.97 8.46 -27.74
N LEU A 316 3.71 9.56 -27.55
CA LEU A 316 3.58 10.44 -26.38
C LEU A 316 2.86 11.75 -26.70
N THR A 317 2.71 12.16 -27.97
CA THR A 317 1.96 13.38 -28.33
C THR A 317 0.49 13.10 -28.62
N ILE A 318 0.18 11.95 -29.23
CA ILE A 318 -1.19 11.46 -29.46
C ILE A 318 -1.65 10.61 -28.26
N GLY A 319 -0.77 9.73 -27.76
CA GLY A 319 -1.06 8.87 -26.61
C GLY A 319 -2.23 7.93 -26.87
N PHE A 320 -3.14 7.85 -25.90
CA PHE A 320 -4.32 6.97 -25.91
C PHE A 320 -5.43 7.42 -26.89
N TYR A 321 -5.36 8.64 -27.44
CA TYR A 321 -6.43 9.26 -28.23
C TYR A 321 -6.17 9.18 -29.74
N LYS A 322 -5.73 8.01 -30.22
CA LYS A 322 -5.56 7.77 -31.67
C LYS A 322 -6.92 7.72 -32.37
N GLU A 323 -7.02 8.25 -33.59
CA GLU A 323 -8.32 8.32 -34.31
C GLU A 323 -8.90 6.94 -34.62
N GLU A 324 -8.05 5.92 -34.83
CA GLU A 324 -8.50 4.55 -35.09
C GLU A 324 -9.26 3.93 -33.90
N LEU A 325 -9.06 4.48 -32.70
CA LEU A 325 -9.69 4.01 -31.46
C LEU A 325 -10.96 4.76 -31.10
N ARG A 326 -11.28 5.84 -31.83
CA ARG A 326 -12.44 6.69 -31.54
C ARG A 326 -13.75 5.90 -31.43
N PRO A 327 -14.06 4.90 -32.29
CA PRO A 327 -15.30 4.12 -32.16
C PRO A 327 -15.39 3.36 -30.83
N MET A 328 -14.30 2.68 -30.44
CA MET A 328 -14.21 1.93 -29.19
C MET A 328 -14.33 2.86 -27.98
N LEU A 329 -13.62 4.00 -27.99
CA LEU A 329 -13.70 4.98 -26.91
C LEU A 329 -15.09 5.60 -26.81
N THR A 330 -15.78 5.78 -27.93
CA THR A 330 -17.17 6.26 -27.95
C THR A 330 -18.12 5.30 -27.27
N GLU A 331 -18.01 4.01 -27.56
CA GLU A 331 -18.81 2.98 -26.90
C GLU A 331 -18.55 2.95 -25.39
N MET A 332 -17.26 2.95 -24.99
CA MET A 332 -16.87 2.95 -23.58
C MET A 332 -17.39 4.19 -22.83
N ASN A 333 -17.22 5.38 -23.41
CA ASN A 333 -17.68 6.65 -22.84
C ASN A 333 -19.21 6.67 -22.72
N ASN A 334 -19.93 6.20 -23.74
CA ASN A 334 -21.39 6.11 -23.71
C ASN A 334 -21.88 5.22 -22.56
N ASN A 335 -21.26 4.05 -22.39
CA ASN A 335 -21.62 3.10 -21.33
C ASN A 335 -21.37 3.69 -19.93
N LEU A 336 -20.19 4.28 -19.71
CA LEU A 336 -19.87 4.93 -18.43
C LEU A 336 -20.83 6.08 -18.14
N GLN A 337 -21.12 6.90 -19.14
CA GLN A 337 -21.99 8.05 -18.99
C GLN A 337 -23.45 7.67 -18.75
N GLN A 338 -23.95 6.62 -19.40
CA GLN A 338 -25.29 6.11 -19.11
C GLN A 338 -25.43 5.66 -17.66
N ASN A 339 -24.43 4.97 -17.12
CA ASN A 339 -24.42 4.52 -15.73
C ASN A 339 -24.31 5.70 -14.76
N PHE A 340 -23.43 6.66 -15.04
CA PHE A 340 -23.34 7.90 -14.28
C PHE A 340 -24.68 8.65 -14.26
N LEU A 341 -25.32 8.86 -15.41
CA LEU A 341 -26.58 9.58 -15.52
C LEU A 341 -27.74 8.88 -14.79
N LYS A 342 -27.78 7.53 -14.80
CA LYS A 342 -28.76 6.76 -14.01
C LYS A 342 -28.64 7.04 -12.52
N SER A 343 -27.42 7.04 -11.99
CA SER A 343 -27.16 7.33 -10.58
C SER A 343 -27.30 8.82 -10.24
N CYS A 344 -26.93 9.71 -11.17
CA CYS A 344 -26.97 11.15 -11.01
C CYS A 344 -28.35 11.69 -10.65
N LYS A 345 -29.42 11.07 -11.16
CA LYS A 345 -30.82 11.39 -10.82
C LYS A 345 -31.16 11.22 -9.34
N LEU A 346 -30.31 10.50 -8.59
CA LEU A 346 -30.48 10.17 -7.18
C LEU A 346 -29.55 10.99 -6.29
N TYR A 347 -28.83 11.97 -6.83
CA TYR A 347 -27.93 12.83 -6.08
C TYR A 347 -28.65 14.11 -5.65
N ASP A 348 -28.36 14.60 -4.45
CA ASP A 348 -28.90 15.87 -4.00
C ASP A 348 -28.31 17.01 -4.83
N GLY A 349 -29.14 17.96 -5.28
CA GLY A 349 -28.72 19.12 -6.09
C GLY A 349 -28.47 18.81 -7.57
N ASN A 350 -28.83 17.61 -8.06
CA ASN A 350 -28.61 17.23 -9.46
C ASN A 350 -29.38 18.12 -10.44
N GLU A 351 -30.50 18.71 -10.03
CA GLU A 351 -31.34 19.61 -10.81
C GLU A 351 -30.57 20.81 -11.39
N GLU A 352 -29.46 21.22 -10.77
CA GLU A 352 -28.62 22.33 -11.27
C GLU A 352 -27.84 21.99 -12.54
N TYR A 353 -27.48 20.71 -12.74
CA TYR A 353 -26.53 20.31 -13.78
C TYR A 353 -26.97 19.11 -14.63
N ILE A 354 -28.01 18.38 -14.24
CA ILE A 354 -28.39 17.11 -14.88
C ILE A 354 -28.78 17.27 -16.36
N ASP A 355 -29.42 18.38 -16.73
CA ASP A 355 -29.79 18.61 -18.12
C ASP A 355 -28.56 18.88 -18.99
N ARG A 356 -27.55 19.58 -18.47
CA ARG A 356 -26.25 19.70 -19.15
C ARG A 356 -25.55 18.37 -19.30
N VAL A 357 -25.55 17.53 -18.26
CA VAL A 357 -25.00 16.17 -18.32
C VAL A 357 -25.67 15.31 -19.41
N LYS A 358 -26.99 15.47 -19.62
CA LYS A 358 -27.73 14.80 -20.71
C LYS A 358 -27.34 15.34 -22.09
N GLU A 359 -27.31 16.66 -22.24
CA GLU A 359 -26.96 17.33 -23.50
C GLU A 359 -25.57 16.91 -23.99
N MET A 360 -24.60 16.80 -23.08
CA MET A 360 -23.23 16.42 -23.40
C MET A 360 -23.05 14.95 -23.81
N GLN A 361 -24.01 14.08 -23.51
CA GLN A 361 -23.80 12.62 -23.57
C GLN A 361 -23.29 12.16 -24.95
N SER A 362 -23.78 12.75 -26.03
CA SER A 362 -23.38 12.42 -27.41
C SER A 362 -22.07 13.06 -27.86
N GLN A 363 -21.54 14.04 -27.10
CA GLN A 363 -20.38 14.85 -27.49
C GLN A 363 -19.11 14.52 -26.68
N ILE A 364 -19.20 13.67 -25.64
CA ILE A 364 -18.07 13.40 -24.72
C ILE A 364 -16.80 13.01 -25.46
N THR A 365 -16.88 12.07 -26.39
CA THR A 365 -15.70 11.62 -27.14
C THR A 365 -15.12 12.74 -27.99
N ASP A 366 -15.96 13.48 -28.71
CA ASP A 366 -15.49 14.58 -29.56
C ASP A 366 -14.77 15.66 -28.74
N GLN A 367 -15.25 15.92 -27.53
CA GLN A 367 -14.64 16.87 -26.59
C GLN A 367 -13.33 16.36 -26.01
N ILE A 368 -13.24 15.07 -25.65
CA ILE A 368 -11.96 14.43 -25.28
C ILE A 368 -10.94 14.62 -26.39
N TYR A 369 -11.29 14.30 -27.63
CA TYR A 369 -10.39 14.44 -28.77
C TYR A 369 -10.03 15.91 -29.03
N LYS A 370 -10.98 16.85 -28.95
CA LYS A 370 -10.73 18.29 -29.07
C LYS A 370 -9.71 18.75 -28.02
N MET A 371 -9.91 18.41 -26.76
CA MET A 371 -9.04 18.82 -25.64
C MET A 371 -7.70 18.09 -25.60
N SER A 372 -7.62 16.90 -26.21
CA SER A 372 -6.39 16.15 -26.33
C SER A 372 -5.40 16.78 -27.32
N LYS A 373 -5.85 17.67 -28.22
CA LYS A 373 -4.96 18.36 -29.16
C LYS A 373 -4.06 19.34 -28.41
N ILE A 374 -2.78 19.35 -28.78
CA ILE A 374 -1.79 20.27 -28.23
C ILE A 374 -2.05 21.66 -28.79
N ASP A 375 -2.25 22.64 -27.90
CA ASP A 375 -2.25 24.06 -28.25
C ASP A 375 -0.88 24.64 -27.91
N GLU A 376 -0.12 25.05 -28.92
CA GLU A 376 1.24 25.57 -28.75
C GLU A 376 1.30 26.88 -27.95
N ASN A 377 0.17 27.56 -27.75
CA ASN A 377 0.09 28.77 -26.92
C ASN A 377 -0.03 28.48 -25.43
N ASP A 378 -0.38 27.24 -25.05
CA ASP A 378 -0.44 26.82 -23.66
C ASP A 378 0.93 26.36 -23.13
N PHE A 379 1.09 26.37 -21.81
CA PHE A 379 2.20 25.67 -21.18
C PHE A 379 1.95 24.16 -21.25
N ASN A 380 2.72 23.49 -22.11
CA ASN A 380 2.63 22.05 -22.31
C ASN A 380 3.79 21.31 -21.63
N ALA A 381 3.46 20.19 -21.01
CA ALA A 381 4.42 19.28 -20.40
C ALA A 381 4.01 17.83 -20.68
N LEU A 382 4.90 16.87 -20.41
CA LEU A 382 4.53 15.46 -20.46
C LEU A 382 3.70 15.15 -19.21
N ASN A 383 2.39 14.97 -19.37
CA ASN A 383 1.56 14.49 -18.26
C ASN A 383 1.95 13.04 -17.93
N HIS A 384 1.88 12.69 -16.65
CA HIS A 384 1.84 11.31 -16.19
C HIS A 384 0.61 10.58 -16.77
N GLY A 385 -0.52 11.29 -16.88
CA GLY A 385 -1.76 10.82 -17.49
C GLY A 385 -2.63 9.98 -16.55
N ASP A 386 -2.02 9.33 -15.56
CA ASP A 386 -2.69 8.58 -14.50
C ASP A 386 -2.18 9.01 -13.10
N PHE A 387 -2.20 10.31 -12.79
CA PHE A 387 -1.61 10.87 -11.57
C PHE A 387 -2.59 10.81 -10.38
N TRP A 388 -2.78 9.63 -9.78
CA TRP A 388 -3.66 9.41 -8.61
C TRP A 388 -2.95 8.68 -7.46
N SER A 389 -3.60 8.60 -6.29
CA SER A 389 -3.01 8.08 -5.05
C SER A 389 -2.45 6.65 -5.12
N ASN A 390 -2.99 5.79 -5.99
CA ASN A 390 -2.46 4.43 -6.20
C ASN A 390 -1.16 4.40 -7.02
N ASN A 391 -0.87 5.46 -7.77
CA ASN A 391 0.35 5.58 -8.57
C ASN A 391 1.44 6.39 -7.84
N MET A 392 1.26 6.57 -6.52
CA MET A 392 2.15 7.31 -5.65
C MET A 392 2.53 6.47 -4.43
N MET A 393 3.81 6.13 -4.31
CA MET A 393 4.34 5.45 -3.14
C MET A 393 5.16 6.42 -2.29
N TYR A 394 4.83 6.50 -1.00
CA TYR A 394 5.49 7.37 -0.04
C TYR A 394 6.35 6.55 0.92
N SER A 395 7.52 7.08 1.27
CA SER A 395 8.30 6.61 2.42
C SER A 395 8.22 7.64 3.55
N HIS A 396 8.26 7.17 4.78
CA HIS A 396 8.19 8.00 5.98
C HIS A 396 9.39 7.74 6.89
N ASP A 397 9.79 8.75 7.66
CA ASP A 397 10.78 8.57 8.73
C ASP A 397 10.17 7.88 9.97
N SER A 398 10.98 7.65 11.00
CA SER A 398 10.54 7.02 12.24
C SER A 398 9.47 7.80 13.02
N PHE A 399 9.23 9.06 12.67
CA PHE A 399 8.21 9.93 13.27
C PHE A 399 6.96 10.05 12.39
N GLY A 400 6.89 9.34 11.26
CA GLY A 400 5.77 9.38 10.33
C GLY A 400 5.77 10.60 9.40
N LYS A 401 6.87 11.38 9.34
CA LYS A 401 6.99 12.48 8.38
C LYS A 401 7.38 11.94 7.01
N ILE A 402 6.76 12.47 5.96
CA ILE A 402 7.06 12.09 4.58
C ILE A 402 8.53 12.41 4.27
N LYS A 403 9.29 11.37 3.92
CA LYS A 403 10.69 11.48 3.49
C LYS A 403 10.77 11.67 1.99
N GLU A 404 10.06 10.85 1.23
CA GLU A 404 10.15 10.83 -0.22
C GLU A 404 8.92 10.21 -0.88
N ILE A 405 8.65 10.60 -2.12
CA ILE A 405 7.62 10.03 -3.01
C ILE A 405 8.28 9.43 -4.27
N ARG A 406 7.74 8.28 -4.71
CA ARG A 406 8.01 7.63 -5.99
C ARG A 406 6.71 7.48 -6.76
N LEU A 407 6.76 7.84 -8.04
CA LEU A 407 5.69 7.66 -9.00
C LEU A 407 5.84 6.27 -9.65
N VAL A 408 4.72 5.62 -9.91
CA VAL A 408 4.67 4.31 -10.56
C VAL A 408 3.56 4.31 -11.62
N ASP A 409 3.58 3.31 -12.49
CA ASP A 409 2.58 3.09 -13.55
C ASP A 409 2.50 4.21 -14.60
N PHE A 410 3.53 4.29 -15.45
CA PHE A 410 3.64 5.28 -16.54
C PHE A 410 2.96 4.79 -17.83
N GLN A 411 1.75 4.23 -17.73
CA GLN A 411 1.07 3.54 -18.83
C GLN A 411 0.43 4.47 -19.88
N ILE A 412 -0.05 5.65 -19.48
CA ILE A 412 -0.78 6.56 -20.38
C ILE A 412 -0.21 8.00 -20.42
N PRO A 413 1.11 8.19 -20.51
CA PRO A 413 1.70 9.51 -20.57
C PRO A 413 1.27 10.24 -21.85
N LYS A 414 1.06 11.54 -21.74
CA LYS A 414 0.73 12.37 -22.91
C LYS A 414 1.24 13.80 -22.78
N PHE A 415 1.99 14.24 -23.78
CA PHE A 415 2.41 15.62 -23.91
C PHE A 415 1.22 16.51 -24.27
N GLY A 416 1.03 17.59 -23.51
CA GLY A 416 -0.08 18.51 -23.69
C GLY A 416 -0.26 19.41 -22.47
N THR A 417 -1.46 19.97 -22.32
CA THR A 417 -1.81 20.85 -21.21
C THR A 417 -1.60 20.16 -19.85
N VAL A 418 -1.01 20.88 -18.90
CA VAL A 418 -0.86 20.40 -17.51
C VAL A 418 -2.17 20.33 -16.75
N ALA A 419 -3.25 20.91 -17.30
CA ALA A 419 -4.58 20.84 -16.69
C ALA A 419 -5.09 19.41 -16.56
N GLN A 420 -4.67 18.50 -17.45
CA GLN A 420 -5.06 17.09 -17.39
C GLN A 420 -4.63 16.46 -16.06
N ASP A 421 -3.33 16.43 -15.75
CA ASP A 421 -2.83 15.86 -14.49
C ASP A 421 -3.34 16.62 -13.25
N LEU A 422 -3.47 17.96 -13.33
CA LEU A 422 -3.94 18.76 -12.19
C LEU A 422 -5.38 18.45 -11.82
N TYR A 423 -6.29 18.37 -12.79
CA TYR A 423 -7.68 17.96 -12.54
C TYR A 423 -7.75 16.49 -12.11
N TYR A 424 -7.04 15.62 -12.82
CA TYR A 424 -6.99 14.19 -12.54
C TYR A 424 -6.63 13.95 -11.07
N PHE A 425 -5.56 14.57 -10.61
CA PHE A 425 -5.05 14.39 -9.27
C PHE A 425 -5.93 15.03 -8.20
N LEU A 426 -6.19 16.34 -8.33
CA LEU A 426 -6.83 17.10 -7.26
C LEU A 426 -8.25 16.60 -7.02
N LEU A 427 -9.00 16.28 -8.08
CA LEU A 427 -10.38 15.81 -7.95
C LEU A 427 -10.50 14.32 -7.64
N SER A 428 -9.55 13.47 -8.03
CA SER A 428 -9.61 12.04 -7.67
C SER A 428 -9.08 11.76 -6.27
N SER A 429 -7.96 12.38 -5.87
CA SER A 429 -7.11 11.81 -4.82
C SER A 429 -7.02 12.61 -3.52
N THR A 430 -7.32 13.91 -3.51
CA THR A 430 -7.27 14.70 -2.26
C THR A 430 -8.47 14.39 -1.34
N LYS A 431 -8.33 14.67 -0.04
CA LYS A 431 -9.43 14.57 0.93
C LYS A 431 -10.65 15.40 0.54
N LEU A 432 -11.84 14.91 0.90
CA LEU A 432 -13.13 15.53 0.56
C LEU A 432 -13.16 17.02 0.92
N GLU A 433 -12.75 17.35 2.14
CA GLU A 433 -12.71 18.71 2.69
C GLU A 433 -11.76 19.64 1.93
N ASP A 434 -10.75 19.08 1.26
CA ASP A 434 -9.69 19.83 0.60
C ASP A 434 -9.95 20.00 -0.91
N LYS A 435 -10.64 19.05 -1.56
CA LYS A 435 -10.85 18.99 -3.02
C LYS A 435 -11.25 20.32 -3.64
N ILE A 436 -12.18 21.03 -3.02
CA ILE A 436 -12.68 22.34 -3.48
C ILE A 436 -12.11 23.47 -2.63
N ALA A 437 -12.12 23.33 -1.30
CA ALA A 437 -11.76 24.42 -0.40
C ALA A 437 -10.30 24.85 -0.53
N LYS A 438 -9.41 23.94 -0.95
CA LYS A 438 -7.98 24.22 -1.17
C LYS A 438 -7.55 24.09 -2.63
N PHE A 439 -8.48 23.96 -3.58
CA PHE A 439 -8.13 23.78 -4.99
C PHE A 439 -7.17 24.86 -5.49
N ASP A 440 -7.55 26.14 -5.37
CA ASP A 440 -6.72 27.26 -5.84
C ASP A 440 -5.44 27.44 -5.01
N TYR A 441 -5.44 27.06 -3.72
CA TYR A 441 -4.22 26.99 -2.90
C TYR A 441 -3.22 25.98 -3.49
N TYR A 442 -3.70 24.78 -3.83
CA TYR A 442 -2.87 23.75 -4.44
C TYR A 442 -2.36 24.13 -5.83
N ILE A 443 -3.18 24.81 -6.64
CA ILE A 443 -2.75 25.34 -7.94
C ILE A 443 -1.65 26.38 -7.77
N LYS A 444 -1.81 27.33 -6.84
CA LYS A 444 -0.76 28.32 -6.53
C LYS A 444 0.53 27.63 -6.08
N MET A 445 0.44 26.67 -5.16
CA MET A 445 1.62 25.96 -4.65
C MET A 445 2.34 25.17 -5.75
N TYR A 446 1.58 24.44 -6.59
CA TYR A 446 2.11 23.75 -7.77
C TYR A 446 2.82 24.74 -8.71
N HIS A 447 2.21 25.89 -8.98
CA HIS A 447 2.78 26.94 -9.83
C HIS A 447 4.09 27.49 -9.27
N GLU A 448 4.15 27.80 -7.98
CA GLU A 448 5.38 28.25 -7.31
C GLU A 448 6.51 27.22 -7.45
N CYS A 449 6.20 25.94 -7.24
CA CYS A 449 7.17 24.86 -7.42
C CYS A 449 7.57 24.68 -8.89
N LEU A 450 6.64 24.84 -9.83
CA LEU A 450 6.93 24.79 -11.27
C LEU A 450 7.90 25.91 -11.65
N LEU A 451 7.69 27.15 -11.18
CA LEU A 451 8.58 28.28 -11.43
C LEU A 451 9.99 28.05 -10.89
N GLU A 452 10.10 27.53 -9.65
CA GLU A 452 11.37 27.16 -9.04
C GLU A 452 12.14 26.17 -9.94
N ASN A 453 11.45 25.13 -10.41
CA ASN A 453 12.05 24.08 -11.22
C ASN A 453 12.41 24.53 -12.64
N LEU A 454 11.54 25.29 -13.31
CA LEU A 454 11.84 25.86 -14.63
C LEU A 454 13.07 26.79 -14.58
N LYS A 455 13.24 27.52 -13.47
CA LYS A 455 14.42 28.36 -13.24
C LYS A 455 15.68 27.52 -13.01
N ILE A 456 15.62 26.49 -12.15
CA ILE A 456 16.75 25.56 -11.90
C ILE A 456 17.24 24.94 -13.22
N LEU A 457 16.30 24.55 -14.08
CA LEU A 457 16.58 23.86 -15.33
C LEU A 457 16.85 24.80 -16.52
N ASN A 458 16.92 26.12 -16.31
CA ASN A 458 17.15 27.14 -17.34
C ASN A 458 16.19 27.02 -18.55
N TYR A 459 14.88 26.87 -18.28
CA TYR A 459 13.89 26.78 -19.33
C TYR A 459 13.91 28.01 -20.27
N SER A 460 13.96 27.75 -21.58
CA SER A 460 14.25 28.77 -22.60
C SER A 460 13.02 29.39 -23.26
N LYS A 461 11.81 28.97 -22.90
CA LYS A 461 10.54 29.46 -23.48
C LYS A 461 9.76 30.29 -22.46
N HIS A 462 8.54 30.70 -22.84
CA HIS A 462 7.64 31.45 -21.96
C HIS A 462 7.34 30.67 -20.68
N VAL A 463 7.51 31.32 -19.54
CA VAL A 463 7.22 30.76 -18.22
C VAL A 463 5.81 31.19 -17.84
N PRO A 464 4.88 30.27 -17.57
CA PRO A 464 3.49 30.62 -17.33
C PRO A 464 3.34 31.38 -16.01
N THR A 465 2.51 32.42 -16.03
CA THR A 465 2.01 33.11 -14.84
C THR A 465 0.91 32.29 -14.15
N LEU A 466 0.66 32.56 -12.87
CA LEU A 466 -0.44 31.89 -12.13
C LEU A 466 -1.79 32.13 -12.82
N ARG A 467 -1.99 33.33 -13.37
CA ARG A 467 -3.20 33.69 -14.13
C ARG A 467 -3.36 32.82 -15.37
N GLU A 468 -2.29 32.61 -16.13
CA GLU A 468 -2.32 31.74 -17.32
C GLU A 468 -2.66 30.30 -16.92
N ILE A 469 -2.06 29.76 -15.85
CA ILE A 469 -2.43 28.42 -15.35
C ILE A 469 -3.92 28.34 -14.98
N HIS A 470 -4.47 29.34 -14.29
CA HIS A 470 -5.90 29.36 -14.00
C HIS A 470 -6.77 29.44 -15.27
N LEU A 471 -6.40 30.27 -16.25
CA LEU A 471 -7.10 30.34 -17.53
C LEU A 471 -7.06 29.00 -18.28
N THR A 472 -5.91 28.32 -18.28
CA THR A 472 -5.78 26.97 -18.83
C THR A 472 -6.71 25.99 -18.09
N LEU A 473 -6.80 26.04 -16.77
CA LEU A 473 -7.74 25.20 -16.01
C LEU A 473 -9.20 25.47 -16.41
N PHE A 474 -9.61 26.73 -16.58
CA PHE A 474 -10.96 27.06 -17.07
C PHE A 474 -11.19 26.54 -18.49
N LYS A 475 -10.26 26.79 -19.42
CA LYS A 475 -10.32 26.31 -20.82
C LYS A 475 -10.47 24.78 -20.91
N TYR A 476 -9.80 24.06 -20.01
CA TYR A 476 -9.77 22.60 -19.99
C TYR A 476 -10.61 21.99 -18.85
N GLY A 477 -11.64 22.71 -18.38
CA GLY A 477 -12.47 22.30 -17.23
C GLY A 477 -13.19 20.97 -17.41
N PHE A 478 -13.41 20.52 -18.65
CA PHE A 478 -14.03 19.23 -18.95
C PHE A 478 -13.15 18.04 -18.50
N TRP A 479 -11.82 18.18 -18.38
CA TRP A 479 -11.00 17.16 -17.71
C TRP A 479 -11.39 16.98 -16.25
N GLY A 480 -11.82 18.06 -15.59
CA GLY A 480 -12.38 18.01 -14.24
C GLY A 480 -13.67 17.18 -14.19
N TYR A 481 -14.56 17.38 -15.17
CA TYR A 481 -15.77 16.57 -15.31
C TYR A 481 -15.45 15.09 -15.53
N LEU A 482 -14.60 14.74 -16.50
CA LEU A 482 -14.21 13.35 -16.79
C LEU A 482 -13.56 12.67 -15.58
N THR A 483 -12.73 13.41 -14.84
CA THR A 483 -12.14 12.90 -13.60
C THR A 483 -13.20 12.62 -12.55
N ALA A 484 -14.11 13.56 -12.34
CA ALA A 484 -15.14 13.45 -11.33
C ALA A 484 -16.16 12.33 -11.66
N SER A 485 -16.63 12.25 -12.91
CA SER A 485 -17.62 11.26 -13.35
C SER A 485 -17.04 9.91 -13.74
N GLY A 486 -15.72 9.76 -13.84
CA GLY A 486 -15.05 8.52 -14.24
C GLY A 486 -14.06 8.05 -13.18
N VAL A 487 -12.86 8.62 -13.21
CA VAL A 487 -11.70 8.21 -12.39
C VAL A 487 -12.03 8.18 -10.90
N MET A 488 -12.64 9.24 -10.36
CA MET A 488 -12.98 9.35 -8.94
C MET A 488 -13.92 8.24 -8.47
N SER A 489 -14.80 7.74 -9.34
CA SER A 489 -15.69 6.62 -9.02
C SER A 489 -14.89 5.33 -8.76
N ALA A 490 -13.87 5.06 -9.57
CA ALA A 490 -12.94 3.95 -9.38
C ALA A 490 -12.02 4.16 -8.16
N VAL A 491 -11.61 5.41 -7.90
CA VAL A 491 -10.77 5.74 -6.72
C VAL A 491 -11.52 5.55 -5.40
N LEU A 492 -12.84 5.73 -5.38
CA LEU A 492 -13.62 5.71 -4.14
C LEU A 492 -14.47 4.44 -3.93
N VAL A 493 -14.47 3.50 -4.87
CA VAL A 493 -15.16 2.21 -4.70
C VAL A 493 -14.42 1.30 -3.73
N ASP A 494 -15.13 0.66 -2.79
CA ASP A 494 -14.52 -0.29 -1.86
C ASP A 494 -13.93 -1.51 -2.61
N PRO A 495 -12.81 -2.09 -2.12
CA PRO A 495 -12.28 -3.32 -2.70
C PRO A 495 -13.30 -4.45 -2.57
N THR A 496 -13.63 -5.08 -3.70
CA THR A 496 -14.47 -6.28 -3.76
C THR A 496 -13.84 -7.27 -4.74
N GLU A 497 -14.18 -8.56 -4.66
CA GLU A 497 -13.75 -9.56 -5.66
C GLU A 497 -14.22 -9.17 -7.08
N THR A 498 -15.32 -8.41 -7.17
CA THR A 498 -15.86 -7.89 -8.41
C THR A 498 -15.17 -6.62 -8.92
N ALA A 499 -14.33 -5.96 -8.11
CA ALA A 499 -13.64 -4.73 -8.46
C ALA A 499 -12.39 -4.99 -9.30
N ASN A 500 -12.59 -5.42 -10.54
CA ASN A 500 -11.54 -5.72 -11.49
C ASN A 500 -11.85 -5.15 -12.88
N PHE A 501 -10.81 -5.09 -13.72
CA PHE A 501 -10.93 -4.51 -15.07
C PHE A 501 -11.86 -5.30 -15.99
N GLU A 502 -11.98 -6.60 -15.78
CA GLU A 502 -12.88 -7.47 -16.56
C GLU A 502 -14.35 -7.08 -16.32
N ASN A 503 -14.77 -6.97 -15.06
CA ASN A 503 -16.12 -6.53 -14.72
C ASN A 503 -16.40 -5.07 -15.11
N PHE A 504 -15.37 -4.22 -15.15
CA PHE A 504 -15.51 -2.85 -15.64
C PHE A 504 -15.93 -2.80 -17.12
N LEU A 505 -15.45 -3.74 -17.94
CA LEU A 505 -15.75 -3.83 -19.36
C LEU A 505 -16.85 -4.86 -19.71
N SER A 506 -17.22 -5.72 -18.77
CA SER A 506 -18.21 -6.79 -18.99
C SER A 506 -19.65 -6.25 -19.05
N ASP A 507 -20.44 -6.78 -19.97
CA ASP A 507 -21.91 -6.60 -20.01
C ASP A 507 -22.68 -7.68 -19.23
N SER A 508 -21.97 -8.52 -18.48
CA SER A 508 -22.61 -9.47 -17.55
C SER A 508 -23.39 -8.73 -16.45
N THR A 509 -24.28 -9.46 -15.77
CA THR A 509 -25.01 -8.92 -14.61
C THR A 509 -24.03 -8.41 -13.56
N GLU A 510 -22.99 -9.18 -13.26
CA GLU A 510 -21.95 -8.83 -12.29
C GLU A 510 -21.16 -7.58 -12.72
N GLY A 511 -20.84 -7.45 -14.02
CA GLY A 511 -20.18 -6.27 -14.56
C GLY A 511 -21.07 -5.03 -14.50
N ASN A 512 -22.35 -5.17 -14.81
CA ASN A 512 -23.33 -4.09 -14.70
C ASN A 512 -23.57 -3.65 -13.25
N ASP A 513 -23.68 -4.60 -12.32
CA ASP A 513 -23.82 -4.32 -10.89
C ASP A 513 -22.57 -3.61 -10.35
N PHE A 514 -21.38 -4.04 -10.76
CA PHE A 514 -20.12 -3.37 -10.41
C PHE A 514 -20.07 -1.94 -10.98
N LYS A 515 -20.39 -1.75 -12.26
CA LYS A 515 -20.46 -0.40 -12.88
C LYS A 515 -21.45 0.51 -12.17
N MET A 516 -22.58 -0.01 -11.69
CA MET A 516 -23.53 0.77 -10.88
C MET A 516 -23.02 1.06 -9.47
N LEU A 517 -22.23 0.17 -8.87
CA LEU A 517 -21.62 0.37 -7.54
C LEU A 517 -20.64 1.55 -7.52
N LEU A 518 -19.90 1.78 -8.63
CA LEU A 518 -19.00 2.92 -8.80
C LEU A 518 -19.68 4.26 -8.50
N TYR A 519 -20.93 4.40 -8.96
CA TYR A 519 -21.68 5.65 -8.87
C TYR A 519 -22.69 5.69 -7.73
N SER A 520 -23.11 4.53 -7.23
CA SER A 520 -24.14 4.45 -6.19
C SER A 520 -23.58 4.43 -4.77
N ASN A 521 -22.30 4.12 -4.57
CA ASN A 521 -21.70 4.06 -3.23
C ASN A 521 -21.69 5.43 -2.53
N SER A 522 -21.91 5.42 -1.21
CA SER A 522 -22.12 6.63 -0.42
C SER A 522 -20.88 7.54 -0.34
N ARG A 523 -19.68 6.96 -0.41
CA ARG A 523 -18.41 7.71 -0.41
C ARG A 523 -18.32 8.56 -1.66
N TYR A 524 -18.43 7.96 -2.84
CA TYR A 524 -18.43 8.70 -4.11
C TYR A 524 -19.51 9.78 -4.17
N ARG A 525 -20.75 9.48 -3.73
CA ARG A 525 -21.85 10.45 -3.72
C ARG A 525 -21.52 11.73 -2.95
N LYS A 526 -20.92 11.61 -1.76
CA LYS A 526 -20.52 12.78 -0.96
C LYS A 526 -19.55 13.70 -1.70
N HIS A 527 -18.65 13.14 -2.51
CA HIS A 527 -17.68 13.90 -3.27
C HIS A 527 -18.31 14.53 -4.51
N ILE A 528 -19.01 13.74 -5.33
CA ILE A 528 -19.55 14.23 -6.60
C ILE A 528 -20.62 15.32 -6.40
N GLN A 529 -21.41 15.24 -5.33
CA GLN A 529 -22.46 16.21 -4.99
C GLN A 529 -21.91 17.62 -4.70
N ILE A 530 -20.65 17.76 -4.26
CA ILE A 530 -20.03 19.08 -4.10
C ILE A 530 -19.22 19.50 -5.33
N ILE A 531 -18.67 18.54 -6.09
CA ILE A 531 -17.81 18.81 -7.24
C ILE A 531 -18.61 19.23 -8.48
N MET A 532 -19.77 18.63 -8.74
CA MET A 532 -20.56 18.94 -9.94
C MET A 532 -21.05 20.39 -9.97
N PRO A 533 -21.65 20.95 -8.88
CA PRO A 533 -21.98 22.38 -8.83
C PRO A 533 -20.74 23.27 -8.95
N TRP A 534 -19.62 22.86 -8.36
CA TRP A 534 -18.37 23.61 -8.46
C TRP A 534 -17.82 23.66 -9.90
N LEU A 535 -17.88 22.55 -10.64
CA LEU A 535 -17.51 22.51 -12.07
C LEU A 535 -18.47 23.36 -12.92
N LEU A 536 -19.77 23.30 -12.62
CA LEU A 536 -20.79 24.13 -13.30
C LEU A 536 -20.48 25.62 -13.13
N ASN A 537 -20.22 26.06 -11.91
CA ASN A 537 -19.91 27.47 -11.60
C ASN A 537 -18.59 27.96 -12.21
N ARG A 538 -17.77 27.03 -12.74
CA ARG A 538 -16.52 27.34 -13.45
C ARG A 538 -16.67 27.26 -14.97
N GLY A 539 -17.87 27.06 -15.48
CA GLY A 539 -18.14 26.99 -16.91
C GLY A 539 -17.59 25.72 -17.58
N ALA A 540 -17.34 24.64 -16.82
CA ALA A 540 -16.85 23.38 -17.38
C ALA A 540 -17.83 22.76 -18.41
N PHE A 541 -19.05 23.28 -18.48
CA PHE A 541 -20.12 22.85 -19.38
C PHE A 541 -20.48 23.88 -20.48
N ASP A 542 -19.74 25.00 -20.60
CA ASP A 542 -20.14 26.12 -21.47
C ASP A 542 -19.63 26.03 -22.93
N GLU A 543 -18.64 25.19 -23.22
CA GLU A 543 -18.03 25.04 -24.57
C GLU A 543 -18.51 23.81 -25.37
N LEU A 544 -19.72 23.33 -25.09
CA LEU A 544 -20.27 22.08 -25.62
C LEU A 544 -21.25 22.27 -26.78
#